data_AF-A0A5F0LV93-F1
#
_entry.id   AF-A0A5F0LV93-F1
#
_cell.length_a   1.000
_cell.length_b   1.000
_cell.length_c   1.000
_cell.angle_alpha   90.00
_cell.angle_beta   90.00
_cell.angle_gamma   90.00
#
_symmetry.space_group_name_H-M   'P 1'
#
loop_
_entity.id
_entity.type
_entity.pdbx_description
1 polymer ?
#
loop_
_entity_poly.entity_id
_entity_poly.type
_entity_poly.pdbx_seq_one_letter_code
_entity_poly.pdbx_strand_id
1 'polypeptide(L)'
;MNFFANMNISKRLNLGFAIILFSSIAVIALSIWRLHEVAETTQAMMEKPLAKERLVSDWYRTIHTSVRRTTAIAKSSDPSLSAFFAEDAATATKLSNEQQKTLEGLLSSDKEKSLFAQLGTVRKSYIVARDAISKAKADGNVDEAARILAKDFPVAAKGYLDALQQLLDLQRSSIDEIAASIQKQYTQSRNLLIAFGA
;
A
#
# COMPACT_ATOMS: atom_id res chain seq x y z
N MET A 1 1.39 -28.36 -61.09
CA MET A 1 2.01 -28.24 -59.75
C MET A 1 3.29 -29.08 -59.74
N ASN A 2 4.47 -28.50 -60.02
CA ASN A 2 5.77 -29.20 -59.95
C ASN A 2 6.92 -28.24 -59.53
N PHE A 3 6.61 -27.15 -58.83
CA PHE A 3 7.62 -26.16 -58.43
C PHE A 3 8.61 -26.71 -57.39
N PHE A 4 8.12 -27.56 -56.47
CA PHE A 4 8.95 -28.21 -55.44
C PHE A 4 9.78 -29.39 -55.98
N ALA A 5 9.37 -30.01 -57.09
CA ALA A 5 10.03 -31.17 -57.67
C ALA A 5 11.28 -30.82 -58.50
N ASN A 6 11.35 -29.59 -59.04
CA ASN A 6 12.44 -29.13 -59.91
C ASN A 6 13.51 -28.26 -59.21
N MET A 7 13.49 -28.17 -57.87
CA MET A 7 14.47 -27.39 -57.10
C MET A 7 15.71 -28.23 -56.73
N ASN A 8 16.90 -27.68 -57.00
CA ASN A 8 18.17 -28.23 -56.51
C ASN A 8 18.11 -28.43 -54.99
N ILE A 9 18.69 -29.53 -54.50
CA ILE A 9 18.69 -29.94 -53.08
C ILE A 9 19.10 -28.79 -52.14
N SER A 10 20.11 -27.99 -52.52
CA SER A 10 20.56 -26.83 -51.73
C SER A 10 19.49 -25.74 -51.55
N LYS A 11 18.65 -25.49 -52.57
CA LYS A 11 17.55 -24.50 -52.47
C LYS A 11 16.42 -25.00 -51.57
N ARG A 12 16.11 -26.30 -51.61
CA ARG A 12 15.10 -26.91 -50.70
C ARG A 12 15.56 -26.85 -49.24
N LEU A 13 16.84 -27.14 -48.99
CA LEU A 13 17.43 -27.08 -47.66
C LEU A 13 17.42 -25.66 -47.09
N ASN A 14 17.88 -24.68 -47.88
CA ASN A 14 17.89 -23.27 -47.46
C ASN A 14 16.47 -22.73 -47.23
N LEU A 15 15.49 -23.13 -48.04
CA LEU A 15 14.10 -22.73 -47.85
C LEU A 15 13.51 -23.29 -46.55
N GLY A 16 13.77 -24.57 -46.25
CA GLY A 16 13.38 -25.18 -44.98
C GLY A 16 14.00 -24.47 -43.77
N PHE A 17 15.29 -24.15 -43.86
CA PHE A 17 16.00 -23.42 -42.80
C PHE A 17 15.47 -21.98 -42.63
N ALA A 18 15.17 -21.29 -43.73
CA ALA A 18 14.60 -19.95 -43.70
C ALA A 18 13.21 -19.92 -43.05
N ILE A 19 12.37 -20.93 -43.31
CA ILE A 19 11.05 -21.07 -42.66
C ILE A 19 11.21 -21.26 -41.15
N ILE A 20 12.11 -22.15 -40.72
CA ILE A 20 12.37 -22.39 -39.29
C ILE A 20 12.89 -21.12 -38.61
N LEU A 21 13.83 -20.41 -39.25
CA LEU A 21 14.37 -19.16 -38.73
C LEU A 21 13.29 -18.08 -38.62
N PHE A 22 12.43 -17.94 -39.64
CA PHE A 22 11.32 -17.00 -39.63
C PHE A 22 10.30 -17.34 -38.53
N SER A 23 9.94 -18.63 -38.38
CA SER A 23 9.08 -19.10 -37.30
C SER A 23 9.69 -18.83 -35.92
N SER A 24 11.00 -19.03 -35.75
CA SER A 24 11.70 -18.72 -34.51
C SER A 24 11.65 -17.23 -34.16
N ILE A 25 11.94 -16.36 -35.14
CA ILE A 25 11.83 -14.90 -34.97
C ILE A 25 10.40 -14.50 -34.62
N ALA A 26 9.39 -15.07 -35.29
CA ALA A 26 7.98 -14.81 -35.00
C ALA A 26 7.60 -15.22 -33.58
N VAL A 27 8.04 -16.40 -33.11
CA VAL A 27 7.81 -16.87 -31.74
C VAL A 27 8.49 -15.98 -30.71
N ILE A 28 9.73 -15.54 -30.96
CA ILE A 28 10.46 -14.63 -30.08
C ILE A 28 9.73 -13.29 -29.98
N ALA A 29 9.31 -12.71 -31.11
CA ALA A 29 8.58 -11.46 -31.15
C ALA A 29 7.24 -11.53 -30.39
N LEU A 30 6.46 -12.59 -30.62
CA LEU A 30 5.21 -12.83 -29.90
C LEU A 30 5.45 -13.05 -28.39
N SER A 31 6.53 -13.75 -28.03
CA SER A 31 6.89 -13.97 -26.63
C SER A 31 7.26 -12.68 -25.91
N ILE A 32 8.03 -11.80 -26.56
CA ILE A 32 8.39 -10.48 -26.02
C ILE A 32 7.14 -9.62 -25.84
N TRP A 33 6.24 -9.59 -26.84
CA TRP A 33 4.99 -8.82 -26.73
C TRP A 33 4.14 -9.32 -25.56
N ARG A 34 3.96 -10.64 -25.43
CA ARG A 34 3.20 -11.22 -24.32
C ARG A 34 3.84 -10.96 -22.95
N LEU A 35 5.17 -10.97 -22.85
CA LEU A 35 5.88 -10.62 -21.61
C LEU A 35 5.65 -9.15 -21.24
N HIS A 36 5.62 -8.25 -22.23
CA HIS A 36 5.35 -6.84 -22.01
C HIS A 36 3.93 -6.61 -21.46
N GLU A 37 2.92 -7.25 -22.06
CA GLU A 37 1.52 -7.17 -21.62
C GLU A 37 1.33 -7.69 -20.18
N VAL A 38 2.01 -8.79 -19.83
CA VAL A 38 2.00 -9.35 -18.46
C VAL A 38 2.65 -8.38 -17.47
N ALA A 39 3.77 -7.74 -17.86
CA ALA A 39 4.44 -6.77 -17.01
C ALA A 39 3.57 -5.53 -16.76
N GLU A 40 2.95 -4.98 -17.81
CA GLU A 40 2.07 -3.80 -17.70
C GLU A 40 0.82 -4.11 -16.85
N THR A 41 0.20 -5.26 -17.09
CA THR A 41 -0.97 -5.71 -16.30
C THR A 41 -0.59 -5.90 -14.84
N THR A 42 0.55 -6.54 -14.56
CA THR A 42 1.06 -6.72 -13.19
C THR A 42 1.30 -5.39 -12.49
N GLN A 43 1.91 -4.43 -13.19
CA GLN A 43 2.14 -3.10 -12.65
C GLN A 43 0.84 -2.38 -12.31
N ALA A 44 -0.14 -2.39 -13.22
CA ALA A 44 -1.46 -1.79 -13.00
C ALA A 44 -2.22 -2.46 -11.84
N MET A 45 -2.09 -3.78 -11.67
CA MET A 45 -2.68 -4.53 -10.56
C MET A 45 -2.08 -4.16 -9.20
N MET A 46 -0.81 -3.78 -9.15
CA MET A 46 -0.07 -3.49 -7.92
C MET A 46 -0.04 -2.02 -7.52
N GLU A 47 -0.25 -1.10 -8.45
CA GLU A 47 -0.14 0.34 -8.19
C GLU A 47 -1.08 0.82 -7.07
N LYS A 48 -2.38 0.51 -7.16
CA LYS A 48 -3.38 0.94 -6.16
C LYS A 48 -3.17 0.27 -4.79
N PRO A 49 -3.00 -1.07 -4.69
CA PRO A 49 -2.72 -1.71 -3.40
C PRO A 49 -1.47 -1.17 -2.71
N LEU A 50 -0.37 -0.97 -3.44
CA LEU A 50 0.87 -0.42 -2.88
C LEU A 50 0.70 1.04 -2.44
N ALA A 51 -0.04 1.84 -3.21
CA ALA A 51 -0.36 3.22 -2.81
C ALA A 51 -1.15 3.25 -1.50
N LYS A 52 -2.15 2.37 -1.34
CA LYS A 52 -2.91 2.24 -0.08
C LYS A 52 -2.02 1.80 1.09
N GLU A 53 -1.20 0.77 0.92
CA GLU A 53 -0.29 0.28 1.97
C GLU A 53 0.66 1.37 2.46
N ARG A 54 1.31 2.07 1.52
CA ARG A 54 2.23 3.16 1.83
C ARG A 54 1.53 4.31 2.54
N LEU A 55 0.34 4.69 2.06
CA LEU A 55 -0.44 5.76 2.66
C LEU A 55 -0.85 5.43 4.10
N VAL A 56 -1.29 4.20 4.37
CA VAL A 56 -1.66 3.75 5.73
C VAL A 56 -0.42 3.66 6.62
N SER A 57 0.71 3.19 6.09
CA SER A 57 2.00 3.13 6.80
C SER A 57 2.49 4.53 7.20
N ASP A 58 2.45 5.48 6.27
CA ASP A 58 2.77 6.89 6.55
C ASP A 58 1.79 7.51 7.53
N TRP A 59 0.51 7.16 7.45
CA TRP A 59 -0.49 7.65 8.39
C TRP A 59 -0.24 7.13 9.80
N TYR A 60 0.07 5.83 9.94
CA TYR A 60 0.51 5.24 11.20
C TYR A 60 1.71 6.00 11.77
N ARG A 61 2.72 6.30 10.96
CA ARG A 61 3.92 7.06 11.39
C ARG A 61 3.57 8.48 11.87
N THR A 62 2.68 9.19 11.16
CA THR A 62 2.19 10.52 11.57
C THR A 62 1.55 10.47 12.96
N ILE A 63 0.68 9.48 13.19
CA ILE A 63 -0.05 9.34 14.46
C ILE A 63 0.88 8.86 15.57
N HIS A 64 1.75 7.89 15.31
CA HIS A 64 2.71 7.38 16.29
C HIS A 64 3.64 8.51 16.82
N THR A 65 4.12 9.38 15.92
CA THR A 65 4.89 10.56 16.31
C THR A 65 4.04 11.56 17.10
N SER A 66 2.80 11.79 16.66
CA SER A 66 1.87 12.70 17.34
C SER A 66 1.55 12.25 18.77
N VAL A 67 1.34 10.95 18.98
CA VAL A 67 1.10 10.35 20.31
C VAL A 67 2.27 10.67 21.24
N ARG A 68 3.50 10.37 20.80
CA ARG A 68 4.72 10.61 21.59
C ARG A 68 4.91 12.10 21.92
N ARG A 69 4.65 12.97 20.95
CA ARG A 69 4.72 14.44 21.15
C ARG A 69 3.71 14.92 22.17
N THR A 70 2.44 14.50 22.07
CA THR A 70 1.41 14.85 23.06
C THR A 70 1.77 14.33 24.44
N THR A 71 2.30 13.11 24.56
CA THR A 71 2.82 12.58 25.83
C THR A 71 3.95 13.44 26.40
N ALA A 72 4.90 13.87 25.57
CA ALA A 72 6.00 14.73 25.99
C ALA A 72 5.50 16.11 26.47
N ILE A 73 4.60 16.75 25.73
CA ILE A 73 3.97 18.03 26.11
C ILE A 73 3.22 17.89 27.45
N ALA A 74 2.45 16.81 27.60
CA ALA A 74 1.67 16.57 28.81
C ALA A 74 2.57 16.36 30.05
N LYS A 75 3.63 15.54 29.91
CA LYS A 75 4.59 15.22 30.99
C LYS A 75 5.52 16.36 31.35
N SER A 76 5.83 17.25 30.41
CA SER A 76 6.83 18.31 30.63
C SER A 76 6.31 19.38 31.60
N SER A 77 7.20 19.84 32.48
CA SER A 77 6.99 21.04 33.31
C SER A 77 7.35 22.34 32.57
N ASP A 78 8.00 22.26 31.40
CA ASP A 78 8.35 23.43 30.60
C ASP A 78 7.11 23.96 29.84
N PRO A 79 6.63 25.17 30.17
CA PRO A 79 5.44 25.75 29.52
C PRO A 79 5.69 26.14 28.06
N SER A 80 6.96 26.30 27.64
CA SER A 80 7.31 26.66 26.26
C SER A 80 7.11 25.49 25.28
N LEU A 81 7.05 24.25 25.77
CA LEU A 81 7.07 23.06 24.94
C LEU A 81 5.84 22.95 24.02
N SER A 82 4.67 23.41 24.47
CA SER A 82 3.46 23.47 23.64
C SER A 82 3.63 24.40 22.44
N ALA A 83 4.25 25.57 22.65
CA ALA A 83 4.50 26.54 21.60
C ALA A 83 5.59 26.05 20.64
N PHE A 84 6.65 25.44 21.17
CA PHE A 84 7.73 24.82 20.39
C PHE A 84 7.20 23.81 19.36
N PHE A 85 6.24 22.98 19.76
CA PHE A 85 5.66 21.94 18.91
C PHE A 85 4.40 22.37 18.13
N ALA A 86 4.01 23.65 18.18
CA ALA A 86 2.75 24.10 17.59
C ALA A 86 2.69 23.88 16.07
N GLU A 87 3.77 24.24 15.36
CA GLU A 87 3.87 24.04 13.90
C GLU A 87 3.86 22.55 13.52
N ASP A 88 4.63 21.73 14.24
CA ASP A 88 4.65 20.28 14.05
C ASP A 88 3.25 19.67 14.28
N ALA A 89 2.51 20.16 15.28
CA ALA A 89 1.17 19.69 15.60
C ALA A 89 0.14 20.07 14.52
N ALA A 90 0.24 21.30 14.00
CA ALA A 90 -0.56 21.76 12.88
C ALA A 90 -0.27 20.93 11.61
N THR A 91 1.01 20.70 11.30
CA THR A 91 1.46 19.90 10.16
C THR A 91 0.97 18.46 10.24
N ALA A 92 1.13 17.80 11.39
CA ALA A 92 0.64 16.44 11.59
C ALA A 92 -0.89 16.34 11.45
N THR A 93 -1.62 17.34 11.93
CA THR A 93 -3.08 17.39 11.79
C THR A 93 -3.48 17.50 10.32
N LYS A 94 -2.87 18.43 9.57
CA LYS A 94 -3.08 18.60 8.13
C LYS A 94 -2.78 17.30 7.38
N LEU A 95 -1.59 16.73 7.59
CA LEU A 95 -1.17 15.50 6.93
C LEU A 95 -2.12 14.34 7.22
N SER A 96 -2.52 14.15 8.48
CA SER A 96 -3.47 13.07 8.83
C SER A 96 -4.86 13.25 8.20
N ASN A 97 -5.32 14.49 7.98
CA ASN A 97 -6.58 14.76 7.29
C ASN A 97 -6.48 14.45 5.79
N GLU A 98 -5.37 14.85 5.16
CA GLU A 98 -5.09 14.55 3.76
C GLU A 98 -4.95 13.04 3.53
N GLN A 99 -4.23 12.35 4.42
CA GLN A 99 -4.09 10.89 4.40
C GLN A 99 -5.44 10.19 4.53
N GLN A 100 -6.28 10.60 5.49
CA GLN A 100 -7.63 10.05 5.63
C GLN A 100 -8.45 10.23 4.35
N LYS A 101 -8.53 11.46 3.83
CA LYS A 101 -9.35 11.78 2.66
C LYS A 101 -8.87 11.05 1.40
N THR A 102 -7.56 10.97 1.23
CA THR A 102 -6.95 10.27 0.08
C THR A 102 -7.24 8.77 0.17
N LEU A 103 -7.10 8.18 1.36
CA LEU A 103 -7.39 6.77 1.55
C LEU A 103 -8.85 6.45 1.29
N GLU A 104 -9.78 7.27 1.79
CA GLU A 104 -11.23 7.13 1.56
C GLU A 104 -11.57 7.02 0.07
N GLY A 105 -10.96 7.85 -0.77
CA GLY A 105 -11.15 7.82 -2.23
C GLY A 105 -10.56 6.59 -2.93
N LEU A 106 -9.69 5.84 -2.26
CA LEU A 106 -9.04 4.63 -2.80
C LEU A 106 -9.68 3.33 -2.31
N LEU A 107 -10.57 3.37 -1.32
CA LEU A 107 -11.20 2.17 -0.76
C LEU A 107 -12.19 1.57 -1.75
N SER A 108 -12.10 0.26 -1.97
CA SER A 108 -12.98 -0.44 -2.90
C SER A 108 -13.78 -1.55 -2.24
N SER A 109 -13.19 -2.31 -1.32
CA SER A 109 -13.83 -3.46 -0.69
C SER A 109 -14.66 -3.09 0.56
N ASP A 110 -15.67 -3.89 0.87
CA ASP A 110 -16.51 -3.70 2.05
C ASP A 110 -15.73 -3.87 3.35
N LYS A 111 -14.74 -4.78 3.36
CA LYS A 111 -13.85 -5.00 4.50
C LYS A 111 -13.01 -3.76 4.80
N GLU A 112 -12.47 -3.12 3.77
CA GLU A 112 -11.73 -1.87 3.92
C GLU A 112 -12.62 -0.74 4.42
N LYS A 113 -13.80 -0.56 3.83
CA LYS A 113 -14.76 0.47 4.24
C LYS A 113 -15.20 0.29 5.70
N SER A 114 -15.40 -0.96 6.13
CA SER A 114 -15.75 -1.29 7.51
C SER A 114 -14.63 -0.92 8.49
N LEU A 115 -13.38 -1.33 8.21
CA LEU A 115 -12.23 -0.95 9.05
C LEU A 115 -12.00 0.56 9.05
N PHE A 116 -12.18 1.24 7.92
CA PHE A 116 -12.07 2.68 7.83
C PHE A 116 -13.15 3.43 8.63
N ALA A 117 -14.37 2.92 8.68
CA ALA A 117 -15.42 3.47 9.52
C ALA A 117 -15.07 3.33 11.02
N GLN A 118 -14.55 2.17 11.42
CA GLN A 118 -14.05 1.95 12.80
C GLN A 118 -12.89 2.88 13.13
N LEU A 119 -11.97 3.07 12.17
CA LEU A 119 -10.85 4.00 12.26
C LEU A 119 -11.31 5.44 12.52
N GLY A 120 -12.38 5.88 11.86
CA GLY A 120 -13.00 7.18 12.10
C GLY A 120 -13.51 7.36 13.53
N THR A 121 -14.04 6.31 14.15
CA THR A 121 -14.51 6.33 15.55
C THR A 121 -13.36 6.48 16.53
N VAL A 122 -12.32 5.63 16.43
CA VAL A 122 -11.16 5.70 17.33
C VAL A 122 -10.36 6.99 17.13
N ARG A 123 -10.28 7.51 15.90
CA ARG A 123 -9.67 8.82 15.60
C ARG A 123 -10.35 9.94 16.37
N LYS A 124 -11.69 9.96 16.41
CA LYS A 124 -12.45 10.98 17.17
C LYS A 124 -12.11 10.92 18.66
N SER A 125 -12.12 9.73 19.25
CA SER A 125 -11.75 9.54 20.67
C SER A 125 -10.34 10.04 20.97
N TYR A 126 -9.38 9.75 20.08
CA TYR A 126 -8.01 10.24 20.21
C TYR A 126 -7.92 11.77 20.15
N ILE A 127 -8.60 12.41 19.19
CA ILE A 127 -8.60 13.88 19.05
C ILE A 127 -9.18 14.52 20.31
N VAL A 128 -10.31 14.01 20.82
CA VAL A 128 -10.93 14.52 22.05
C VAL A 128 -9.97 14.45 23.24
N ALA A 129 -9.30 13.30 23.45
CA ALA A 129 -8.36 13.16 24.56
C ALA A 129 -7.11 14.05 24.40
N ARG A 130 -6.58 14.15 23.17
CA ARG A 130 -5.44 15.03 22.84
C ARG A 130 -5.77 16.49 23.12
N ASP A 131 -6.92 16.96 22.64
CA ASP A 131 -7.32 18.36 22.76
C ASP A 131 -7.65 18.71 24.22
N ALA A 132 -8.20 17.77 24.99
CA ALA A 132 -8.39 17.93 26.42
C ALA A 132 -7.06 18.09 27.18
N ILE A 133 -6.02 17.33 26.83
CA ILE A 133 -4.66 17.52 27.36
C ILE A 133 -4.14 18.91 27.00
N SER A 134 -4.20 19.30 25.72
CA SER A 134 -3.72 20.60 25.27
C SER A 134 -4.41 21.75 25.99
N LYS A 135 -5.74 21.64 26.19
CA LYS A 135 -6.51 22.62 26.94
C LYS A 135 -6.09 22.68 28.41
N ALA A 136 -6.02 21.54 29.10
CA ALA A 136 -5.60 21.51 30.50
C ALA A 136 -4.20 22.11 30.71
N LYS A 137 -3.26 21.89 29.77
CA LYS A 137 -1.94 22.52 29.78
C LYS A 137 -1.98 24.02 29.54
N ALA A 138 -2.82 24.50 28.63
CA ALA A 138 -3.00 25.93 28.36
C ALA A 138 -3.62 26.67 29.55
N ASP A 139 -4.56 26.02 30.24
CA ASP A 139 -5.25 26.56 31.42
C ASP A 139 -4.41 26.44 32.72
N GLY A 140 -3.19 25.88 32.65
CA GLY A 140 -2.31 25.66 33.80
C GLY A 140 -2.76 24.52 34.74
N ASN A 141 -3.76 23.73 34.34
CA ASN A 141 -4.28 22.61 35.12
C ASN A 141 -3.44 21.34 34.90
N VAL A 142 -2.29 21.28 35.57
CA VAL A 142 -1.30 20.19 35.41
C VAL A 142 -1.87 18.84 35.89
N ASP A 143 -2.64 18.83 36.98
CA ASP A 143 -3.20 17.61 37.55
C ASP A 143 -4.22 16.95 36.60
N GLU A 144 -5.08 17.76 35.97
CA GLU A 144 -6.04 17.23 35.00
C GLU A 144 -5.34 16.72 33.72
N ALA A 145 -4.34 17.45 33.22
CA ALA A 145 -3.53 16.99 32.09
C ALA A 145 -2.85 15.64 32.40
N ALA A 146 -2.33 15.48 33.62
CA ALA A 146 -1.73 14.23 34.08
C ALA A 146 -2.76 13.09 34.23
N ARG A 147 -3.97 13.40 34.74
CA ARG A 147 -5.07 12.43 34.86
C ARG A 147 -5.51 11.90 33.49
N ILE A 148 -5.72 12.79 32.52
CA ILE A 148 -6.10 12.41 31.14
C ILE A 148 -4.98 11.59 30.51
N LEU A 149 -3.73 12.00 30.67
CA LEU A 149 -2.56 11.27 30.15
C LEU A 149 -2.42 9.88 30.77
N ALA A 150 -2.80 9.69 32.03
CA ALA A 150 -2.68 8.41 32.72
C ALA A 150 -3.82 7.43 32.41
N LYS A 151 -5.02 7.93 32.07
CA LYS A 151 -6.23 7.10 31.90
C LYS A 151 -6.75 7.09 30.47
N ASP A 152 -7.19 8.24 29.99
CA ASP A 152 -8.04 8.32 28.80
C ASP A 152 -7.20 8.31 27.51
N PHE A 153 -6.10 9.07 27.50
CA PHE A 153 -5.25 9.24 26.32
C PHE A 153 -4.55 7.95 25.85
N PRO A 154 -3.94 7.11 26.73
CA PRO A 154 -3.25 5.90 26.27
C PRO A 154 -4.20 4.90 25.62
N VAL A 155 -5.43 4.77 26.15
CA VAL A 155 -6.47 3.89 25.58
C VAL A 155 -6.88 4.37 24.20
N ALA A 156 -7.17 5.67 24.05
CA ALA A 156 -7.56 6.24 22.77
C ALA A 156 -6.41 6.20 21.73
N ALA A 157 -5.19 6.52 22.14
CA ALA A 157 -4.00 6.45 21.30
C ALA A 157 -3.71 5.03 20.81
N LYS A 158 -3.77 4.04 21.73
CA LYS A 158 -3.59 2.63 21.38
C LYS A 158 -4.68 2.16 20.43
N GLY A 159 -5.95 2.46 20.70
CA GLY A 159 -7.06 2.07 19.83
C GLY A 159 -6.91 2.61 18.40
N TYR A 160 -6.43 3.85 18.26
CA TYR A 160 -6.19 4.44 16.95
C TYR A 160 -5.00 3.80 16.21
N LEU A 161 -3.88 3.59 16.90
CA LEU A 161 -2.71 2.91 16.33
C LEU A 161 -3.01 1.46 15.94
N ASP A 162 -3.73 0.73 16.78
CA ASP A 162 -4.14 -0.66 16.52
C ASP A 162 -5.09 -0.74 15.30
N ALA A 163 -6.03 0.21 15.16
CA ALA A 163 -6.91 0.26 13.99
C ALA A 163 -6.15 0.59 12.69
N LEU A 164 -5.16 1.49 12.74
CA LEU A 164 -4.27 1.74 11.60
C LEU A 164 -3.45 0.51 11.25
N GLN A 165 -2.94 -0.22 12.25
CA GLN A 165 -2.19 -1.46 12.04
C GLN A 165 -3.06 -2.54 11.40
N GLN A 166 -4.29 -2.74 11.87
CA GLN A 166 -5.22 -3.69 11.27
C GLN A 166 -5.54 -3.36 9.80
N LEU A 167 -5.71 -2.07 9.48
CA LEU A 167 -5.90 -1.65 8.10
C LEU A 167 -4.64 -1.87 7.25
N LEU A 168 -3.46 -1.62 7.81
CA LEU A 168 -2.17 -1.87 7.16
C LEU A 168 -1.98 -3.36 6.85
N ASP A 169 -2.27 -4.22 7.83
CA ASP A 169 -2.17 -5.68 7.69
C ASP A 169 -3.13 -6.21 6.63
N LEU A 170 -4.33 -5.63 6.54
CA LEU A 170 -5.28 -5.94 5.46
C LEU A 170 -4.70 -5.56 4.08
N GLN A 171 -4.11 -4.38 3.94
CA GLN A 171 -3.51 -3.96 2.66
C GLN A 171 -2.35 -4.87 2.27
N ARG A 172 -1.49 -5.25 3.23
CA ARG A 172 -0.38 -6.18 3.00
C ARG A 172 -0.85 -7.55 2.58
N SER A 173 -1.85 -8.09 3.29
CA SER A 173 -2.45 -9.38 2.93
C SER A 173 -3.05 -9.34 1.52
N SER A 174 -3.72 -8.25 1.16
CA SER A 174 -4.27 -8.06 -0.19
C SER A 174 -3.18 -8.02 -1.27
N ILE A 175 -2.05 -7.36 -0.99
CA ILE A 175 -0.87 -7.36 -1.87
C ILE A 175 -0.29 -8.77 -2.03
N ASP A 176 -0.13 -9.50 -0.93
CA ASP A 176 0.44 -10.86 -0.95
C ASP A 176 -0.45 -11.83 -1.73
N GLU A 177 -1.78 -11.71 -1.60
CA GLU A 177 -2.76 -12.49 -2.37
C GLU A 177 -2.66 -12.21 -3.89
N ILE A 178 -2.50 -10.93 -4.26
CA ILE A 178 -2.30 -10.54 -5.67
C ILE A 178 -1.00 -11.14 -6.21
N ALA A 179 0.10 -11.02 -5.46
CA ALA A 179 1.39 -11.59 -5.84
C ALA A 179 1.32 -13.12 -6.01
N ALA A 180 0.65 -13.81 -5.09
CA ALA A 180 0.45 -15.26 -5.17
C ALA A 180 -0.40 -15.66 -6.40
N SER A 181 -1.43 -14.89 -6.73
CA SER A 181 -2.26 -15.10 -7.93
C SER A 181 -1.43 -14.98 -9.22
N ILE A 182 -0.59 -13.95 -9.32
CA ILE A 182 0.32 -13.76 -10.47
C ILE A 182 1.28 -14.95 -10.59
N GLN A 183 1.89 -15.38 -9.48
CA GLN A 183 2.82 -16.52 -9.49
C GLN A 183 2.13 -17.83 -9.92
N LYS A 184 0.88 -18.03 -9.52
CA LYS A 184 0.07 -19.19 -9.93
C LYS A 184 -0.21 -19.15 -11.43
N GLN A 185 -0.65 -18.01 -11.96
CA GLN A 185 -0.92 -17.83 -13.39
C GLN A 185 0.33 -18.03 -14.25
N TYR A 186 1.47 -17.52 -13.79
CA TYR A 186 2.77 -17.76 -14.41
C TYR A 186 3.11 -19.26 -14.46
N THR A 187 3.00 -19.96 -13.33
CA THR A 187 3.32 -21.39 -13.23
C THR A 187 2.42 -22.24 -14.13
N GLN A 188 1.13 -21.95 -14.16
CA GLN A 188 0.18 -22.62 -15.07
C GLN A 188 0.54 -22.38 -16.54
N SER A 189 0.81 -21.12 -16.91
CA SER A 189 1.20 -20.76 -18.27
C SER A 189 2.50 -21.44 -18.70
N ARG A 190 3.51 -21.48 -17.82
CA ARG A 190 4.78 -22.17 -18.07
C ARG A 190 4.57 -23.67 -18.27
N ASN A 191 3.79 -24.32 -17.42
CA ASN A 191 3.54 -25.75 -17.52
C ASN A 191 2.79 -26.10 -18.82
N LEU A 192 1.83 -25.27 -19.25
CA LEU A 192 1.16 -25.43 -20.55
C LEU A 192 2.15 -25.29 -21.73
N LEU A 193 3.06 -24.31 -21.67
CA LEU A 193 4.09 -24.15 -22.70
C LEU A 193 5.06 -25.34 -22.75
N ILE A 194 5.44 -25.90 -21.60
CA ILE A 194 6.25 -27.12 -21.56
C ILE A 194 5.48 -28.30 -22.14
N ALA A 195 4.19 -28.46 -21.79
CA ALA A 195 3.37 -29.57 -22.25
C ALA A 195 3.05 -29.54 -23.76
N PHE A 196 2.92 -28.35 -24.35
CA PHE A 196 2.67 -28.19 -25.79
C PHE A 196 3.93 -27.94 -26.62
N GLY A 197 5.05 -27.59 -25.97
CA GLY A 197 6.35 -27.34 -26.61
C GLY A 197 7.31 -28.53 -26.57
N ALA A 198 7.01 -29.57 -25.79
CA ALA A 198 7.63 -30.89 -25.85
C ALA A 198 6.93 -31.76 -26.91
#